data_AF-A0A0M8PVN7-F1
#
_entry.id   AF-A0A0M8PVN7-F1
#
_cell.length_a   1.000
_cell.length_b   1.000
_cell.length_c   1.000
_cell.angle_alpha   90.00
_cell.angle_beta   90.00
_cell.angle_gamma   90.00
#
_symmetry.space_group_name_H-M   'P 1'
#
loop_
_entity.id
_entity.type
_entity.pdbx_description
1 polymer ?
#
loop_
_entity_poly.entity_id
_entity_poly.type
_entity_poly.pdbx_seq_one_letter_code
_entity_poly.pdbx_strand_id
1 'polypeptide(L)'
;MAELGTRLKEARLSKGYSLDDLQEITKIQKRYLVGIEEGNFSIMPGSFYVRAFIKQYADAVGLNAEEILETYKNELPGTPNEQVNQSLTNNPSRRKVSKGPSNKMMEAMPKIIVGLFIIVIIVAIWVLGQSKIKSGQDDHDDTPPEMEYDTKANPIDSQKDKENEDKKAQTTGKQDSTDSKDSAKETPDEKQAEEVKQTISAGTIEADGATTSYTLTGTDSLKIRIEVSGPTFIGIRNQQQQEVLTETRVYNAGEVVEFDATSQNYARIRLGNSTQAKVYINDELLTYAQQIVTQNIVINFNKE
;
A
#
# COMPACT_ATOMS: atom_id res chain seq x y z
N MET A 1 1.23 -25.21 -12.43
CA MET A 1 1.97 -23.97 -12.74
C MET A 1 2.52 -24.11 -14.14
N ALA A 2 2.42 -23.06 -14.95
CA ALA A 2 3.00 -23.01 -16.29
C ALA A 2 4.54 -22.96 -16.20
N GLU A 3 5.25 -23.54 -17.17
CA GLU A 3 6.71 -23.57 -17.17
C GLU A 3 7.28 -22.15 -17.32
N LEU A 4 6.63 -21.32 -18.15
CA LEU A 4 6.91 -19.89 -18.28
C LEU A 4 6.82 -19.15 -16.94
N GLY A 5 5.72 -19.36 -16.22
CA GLY A 5 5.47 -18.68 -14.94
C GLY A 5 6.52 -19.02 -13.89
N THR A 6 6.96 -20.28 -13.87
CA THR A 6 8.04 -20.74 -12.99
C THR A 6 9.36 -20.07 -13.34
N ARG A 7 9.73 -20.03 -14.64
CA ARG A 7 10.97 -19.40 -15.11
C ARG A 7 11.04 -17.91 -14.79
N LEU A 8 9.94 -17.19 -15.00
CA LEU A 8 9.85 -15.76 -14.69
C LEU A 8 9.97 -15.50 -13.18
N LYS A 9 9.28 -16.32 -12.37
CA LYS A 9 9.35 -16.26 -10.91
C LYS A 9 10.78 -16.50 -10.38
N GLU A 10 11.47 -17.51 -10.90
CA GLU A 10 12.87 -17.78 -10.53
C GLU A 10 13.79 -16.61 -10.86
N ALA A 11 13.64 -16.02 -12.04
CA ALA A 11 14.42 -14.85 -12.43
C ALA A 11 14.12 -13.62 -11.55
N ARG A 12 12.86 -13.40 -11.20
CA ARG A 12 12.45 -12.34 -10.25
C ARG A 12 13.10 -12.54 -8.88
N LEU A 13 13.01 -13.76 -8.34
CA LEU A 13 13.60 -14.09 -7.04
C LEU A 13 15.13 -13.99 -7.08
N SER A 14 15.77 -14.36 -8.19
CA SER A 14 17.22 -14.22 -8.39
C SER A 14 17.67 -12.75 -8.44
N LYS A 15 16.79 -11.83 -8.85
CA LYS A 15 17.01 -10.38 -8.77
C LYS A 15 16.70 -9.79 -7.39
N GLY A 16 16.14 -10.58 -6.47
CA GLY A 16 15.70 -10.11 -5.16
C GLY A 16 14.44 -9.24 -5.21
N TYR A 17 13.69 -9.24 -6.32
CA TYR A 17 12.49 -8.42 -6.45
C TYR A 17 11.28 -9.11 -5.82
N SER A 18 10.55 -8.37 -4.98
CA SER A 18 9.18 -8.73 -4.62
C SER A 18 8.24 -8.47 -5.80
N LEU A 19 6.99 -8.96 -5.70
CA LEU A 19 5.97 -8.63 -6.67
C LEU A 19 5.57 -7.14 -6.63
N ASP A 20 5.75 -6.48 -5.48
CA ASP A 20 5.49 -5.05 -5.34
C ASP A 20 6.59 -4.23 -6.04
N ASP A 21 7.86 -4.62 -5.88
CA ASP A 21 8.98 -4.01 -6.63
C ASP A 21 8.77 -4.17 -8.13
N LEU A 22 8.38 -5.36 -8.57
CA LEU A 22 8.16 -5.63 -9.98
C LEU A 22 6.95 -4.86 -10.52
N GLN A 23 5.90 -4.65 -9.72
CA GLN A 23 4.80 -3.74 -10.05
C GLN A 23 5.29 -2.30 -10.23
N GLU A 24 6.18 -1.82 -9.36
CA GLU A 24 6.72 -0.47 -9.47
C GLU A 24 7.61 -0.29 -10.70
N ILE A 25 8.40 -1.30 -11.06
CA ILE A 25 9.28 -1.29 -12.23
C ILE A 25 8.47 -1.37 -13.53
N THR A 26 7.54 -2.31 -13.62
CA THR A 26 6.81 -2.60 -14.87
C THR A 26 5.53 -1.78 -15.03
N LYS A 27 5.03 -1.18 -13.95
CA LYS A 27 3.69 -0.56 -13.85
C LYS A 27 2.53 -1.53 -14.08
N ILE A 28 2.79 -2.83 -14.08
CA ILE A 28 1.78 -3.88 -14.17
C ILE A 28 1.27 -4.16 -12.76
N GLN A 29 -0.05 -4.12 -12.55
CA GLN A 29 -0.63 -4.41 -11.23
C GLN A 29 -0.24 -5.81 -10.75
N LYS A 30 0.07 -5.93 -9.46
CA LYS A 30 0.49 -7.17 -8.79
C LYS A 30 -0.42 -8.36 -9.08
N ARG A 31 -1.74 -8.15 -9.15
CA ARG A 31 -2.70 -9.21 -9.48
C ARG A 31 -2.38 -9.90 -10.81
N TYR A 32 -1.91 -9.14 -11.81
CA TYR A 32 -1.57 -9.66 -13.13
C TYR A 32 -0.19 -10.32 -13.13
N LEU A 33 0.77 -9.78 -12.36
CA LEU A 33 2.08 -10.43 -12.17
C LEU A 33 1.93 -11.82 -11.51
N VAL A 34 1.05 -11.95 -10.51
CA VAL A 34 0.68 -13.25 -9.92
C VAL A 34 0.05 -14.17 -10.97
N GLY A 35 -0.90 -13.65 -11.77
CA GLY A 35 -1.50 -14.42 -12.86
C GLY A 35 -0.48 -14.95 -13.87
N ILE A 36 0.56 -14.18 -14.18
CA ILE A 36 1.66 -14.62 -15.07
C ILE A 36 2.47 -15.74 -14.43
N GLU A 37 2.86 -15.61 -13.16
CA GLU A 37 3.62 -16.64 -12.44
C GLU A 37 2.83 -17.96 -12.28
N GLU A 38 1.51 -17.87 -12.14
CA GLU A 38 0.63 -19.04 -12.00
C GLU A 38 0.19 -19.63 -13.34
N GLY A 39 0.38 -18.90 -14.45
CA GLY A 39 -0.16 -19.24 -15.77
C GLY A 39 -1.67 -19.01 -15.91
N ASN A 40 -2.28 -18.25 -14.98
CA ASN A 40 -3.69 -17.88 -15.03
C ASN A 40 -3.88 -16.60 -15.84
N PHE A 41 -3.97 -16.73 -17.17
CA PHE A 41 -4.19 -15.59 -18.06
C PHE A 41 -5.65 -15.11 -18.10
N SER A 42 -6.58 -15.87 -17.52
CA SER A 42 -8.03 -15.57 -17.50
C SER A 42 -8.36 -14.29 -16.74
N ILE A 43 -7.54 -13.91 -15.75
CA ILE A 43 -7.74 -12.70 -14.94
C ILE A 43 -7.25 -11.42 -15.62
N MET A 44 -6.63 -11.53 -16.78
CA MET A 44 -6.05 -10.40 -17.50
C MET A 44 -7.13 -9.47 -18.05
N PRO A 45 -6.86 -8.17 -18.21
CA PRO A 45 -7.82 -7.21 -18.80
C PRO A 45 -8.22 -7.53 -20.26
N GLY A 46 -7.50 -8.47 -20.89
CA GLY A 46 -7.73 -8.97 -22.23
C GLY A 46 -6.56 -9.85 -22.67
N SER A 47 -6.83 -10.82 -23.54
CA SER A 47 -5.80 -11.76 -24.04
C SER A 47 -4.66 -11.07 -24.79
N PHE A 48 -4.93 -9.88 -25.37
CA PHE A 48 -3.93 -9.07 -26.06
C PHE A 48 -2.81 -8.57 -25.13
N TYR A 49 -3.12 -8.31 -23.85
CA TYR A 49 -2.15 -7.76 -22.89
C TYR A 49 -1.17 -8.79 -22.34
N VAL A 50 -1.49 -10.08 -22.49
CA VAL A 50 -0.70 -11.18 -21.91
C VAL A 50 0.74 -11.14 -22.40
N ARG A 51 0.94 -11.09 -23.73
CA ARG A 51 2.29 -11.04 -24.32
C ARG A 51 3.05 -9.77 -23.95
N ALA A 52 2.37 -8.62 -23.93
CA ALA A 52 2.98 -7.35 -23.57
C ALA A 52 3.47 -7.36 -22.11
N PHE A 53 2.66 -7.88 -21.20
CA PHE A 53 3.02 -7.98 -19.78
C PHE A 53 4.13 -8.98 -19.53
N ILE A 54 4.13 -10.12 -20.23
CA ILE A 54 5.21 -11.12 -20.13
C ILE A 54 6.52 -10.53 -20.66
N LYS A 55 6.49 -9.80 -21.78
CA LYS A 55 7.65 -9.10 -22.32
C LYS A 55 8.22 -8.13 -21.29
N GLN A 56 7.37 -7.27 -20.74
CA GLN A 56 7.78 -6.25 -19.77
C GLN A 56 8.27 -6.86 -18.44
N TYR A 57 7.69 -8.00 -18.01
CA TYR A 57 8.19 -8.79 -16.89
C TYR A 57 9.60 -9.30 -17.20
N ALA A 58 9.79 -9.99 -18.32
CA ALA A 58 11.05 -10.59 -18.72
C ALA A 58 12.17 -9.53 -18.80
N ASP A 59 11.89 -8.39 -19.42
CA ASP A 59 12.81 -7.26 -19.52
C ASP A 59 13.21 -6.75 -18.12
N ALA A 60 12.24 -6.58 -17.21
CA ALA A 60 12.49 -6.10 -15.85
C ALA A 60 13.38 -7.05 -15.03
N VAL A 61 13.29 -8.36 -15.25
CA VAL A 61 14.14 -9.36 -14.57
C VAL A 61 15.43 -9.68 -15.35
N GLY A 62 15.67 -9.02 -16.48
CA GLY A 62 16.90 -9.15 -17.28
C GLY A 62 16.96 -10.42 -18.14
N LEU A 63 15.81 -11.00 -18.46
CA LEU A 63 15.69 -12.09 -19.45
C LEU A 63 15.46 -11.49 -20.84
N ASN A 64 15.84 -12.22 -21.89
CA ASN A 64 15.51 -11.84 -23.25
C ASN A 64 14.02 -12.11 -23.51
N ALA A 65 13.21 -11.06 -23.58
CA ALA A 65 11.77 -11.19 -23.76
C ALA A 65 11.38 -11.91 -25.06
N GLU A 66 12.11 -11.71 -26.15
CA GLU A 66 11.78 -12.31 -27.44
C GLU A 66 12.04 -13.82 -27.42
N GLU A 67 13.15 -14.24 -26.79
CA GLU A 67 13.46 -15.65 -26.55
C GLU A 67 12.41 -16.31 -25.67
N ILE A 68 12.03 -15.66 -24.56
CA ILE A 68 10.99 -16.15 -23.65
C ILE A 68 9.66 -16.35 -24.37
N LEU A 69 9.24 -15.37 -25.19
CA LEU A 69 7.99 -15.48 -25.94
C LEU A 69 8.01 -16.59 -26.99
N GLU A 70 9.14 -16.84 -27.65
CA GLU A 70 9.28 -17.89 -28.66
C GLU A 70 9.33 -19.29 -28.03
N THR A 71 10.11 -19.45 -26.94
CA THR A 71 10.24 -20.72 -26.21
C THR A 71 8.90 -21.18 -25.64
N TYR A 72 8.13 -20.25 -25.07
CA TYR A 72 6.87 -20.57 -24.39
C TYR A 72 5.62 -20.25 -25.21
N LYS A 73 5.74 -20.09 -26.54
CA LYS A 73 4.61 -19.71 -27.41
C LYS A 73 3.37 -20.60 -27.31
N ASN A 74 3.56 -21.89 -26.99
CA ASN A 74 2.48 -22.87 -26.86
C ASN A 74 1.67 -22.71 -25.56
N GLU A 75 2.22 -22.02 -24.55
CA GLU A 75 1.52 -21.73 -23.28
C GLU A 75 0.73 -20.41 -23.36
N LEU A 76 1.02 -19.58 -24.36
CA LEU A 76 0.41 -18.25 -24.50
C LEU A 76 -0.93 -18.33 -25.22
N PRO A 77 -1.93 -17.52 -24.84
CA PRO A 77 -3.16 -17.42 -25.60
C PRO A 77 -2.85 -16.93 -27.03
N GLY A 78 -3.47 -17.59 -28.02
CA GLY A 78 -3.28 -17.29 -29.43
C GLY A 78 -3.60 -15.82 -29.73
N THR A 79 -2.76 -15.18 -30.55
CA THR A 79 -3.05 -13.81 -31.00
C THR A 79 -4.09 -13.84 -32.13
N PRO A 80 -4.98 -12.84 -32.21
CA PRO A 80 -5.90 -12.72 -33.34
C PRO A 80 -5.21 -12.63 -34.71
N ASN A 81 -3.94 -12.18 -34.75
CA ASN A 81 -3.16 -12.04 -35.99
C ASN A 81 -2.50 -13.35 -36.45
N GLU A 82 -2.36 -14.35 -35.58
CA GLU A 82 -1.75 -15.63 -35.94
C GLU A 82 -2.74 -16.54 -36.68
N GLN A 83 -4.04 -16.36 -36.45
CA GLN A 83 -5.10 -17.06 -37.21
C GLN A 83 -5.28 -16.52 -38.64
N VAL A 84 -4.76 -15.32 -38.95
CA VAL A 84 -4.80 -14.74 -40.30
C VAL A 84 -3.61 -15.19 -41.15
N ASN A 85 -2.45 -15.49 -40.53
CA ASN A 85 -1.27 -15.96 -41.26
C ASN A 85 -1.22 -17.49 -41.43
N GLN A 86 -1.84 -18.26 -40.53
CA GLN A 86 -1.91 -19.73 -40.66
C GLN A 86 -2.98 -20.21 -41.66
N SER A 87 -3.87 -19.33 -42.14
CA SER A 87 -4.90 -19.66 -43.12
C SER A 87 -4.48 -19.49 -44.59
N LEU A 88 -3.22 -19.13 -44.87
CA LEU A 88 -2.72 -18.95 -46.24
C LEU A 88 -2.00 -20.18 -46.85
N THR A 89 -1.76 -21.26 -46.10
CA THR A 89 -0.95 -22.39 -46.62
C THR A 89 -1.75 -23.63 -47.01
N ASN A 90 -3.06 -23.70 -46.74
CA ASN A 90 -3.86 -24.88 -47.10
C ASN A 90 -5.02 -24.51 -48.03
N ASN A 91 -4.72 -24.36 -49.31
CA ASN A 91 -5.72 -24.59 -50.35
C ASN A 91 -5.89 -26.12 -50.52
N PRO A 92 -7.10 -26.63 -50.26
CA PRO A 92 -7.74 -27.32 -51.37
C PRO A 92 -9.18 -26.86 -51.58
N SER A 93 -9.44 -26.46 -52.83
CA SER A 93 -10.69 -26.69 -53.56
C SER A 93 -11.98 -26.06 -53.01
N ARG A 94 -12.31 -24.91 -53.62
CA ARG A 94 -13.60 -24.67 -54.29
C ARG A 94 -14.86 -25.04 -53.49
N ARG A 95 -15.37 -24.08 -52.72
CA ARG A 95 -16.83 -23.89 -52.60
C ARG A 95 -17.20 -22.42 -52.74
N LYS A 96 -18.03 -22.12 -53.74
CA LYS A 96 -18.79 -20.88 -53.85
C LYS A 96 -19.67 -20.76 -52.60
N VAL A 97 -19.58 -19.65 -51.89
CA VAL A 97 -20.65 -19.20 -50.98
C VAL A 97 -20.93 -17.73 -51.29
N SER A 98 -22.22 -17.49 -51.46
CA SER A 98 -22.88 -16.31 -51.99
C SER A 98 -22.56 -15.00 -51.25
N LYS A 99 -22.40 -13.93 -52.02
CA LYS A 99 -22.56 -12.55 -51.56
C LYS A 99 -23.96 -12.37 -50.96
N GLY A 100 -24.04 -12.10 -49.66
CA GLY A 100 -25.19 -11.41 -49.05
C GLY A 100 -25.15 -9.91 -49.38
N PRO A 101 -26.27 -9.17 -49.29
CA PRO A 101 -26.33 -7.80 -49.76
C PRO A 101 -25.49 -6.90 -48.86
N SER A 102 -24.56 -6.17 -49.48
CA SER A 102 -23.77 -5.12 -48.84
C SER A 102 -24.68 -3.97 -48.45
N ASN A 103 -25.02 -3.86 -47.17
CA ASN A 103 -25.64 -2.65 -46.65
C ASN A 103 -24.59 -1.53 -46.61
N LYS A 104 -24.58 -0.71 -47.67
CA LYS A 104 -23.86 0.57 -47.80
C LYS A 104 -24.24 1.62 -46.75
N MET A 105 -25.06 1.24 -45.76
CA MET A 105 -25.52 2.07 -44.66
C MET A 105 -24.53 2.11 -43.48
N MET A 106 -23.62 1.13 -43.36
CA MET A 106 -22.65 1.09 -42.26
C MET A 106 -21.37 1.90 -42.52
N GLU A 107 -21.12 2.31 -43.76
CA GLU A 107 -19.93 3.07 -44.17
C GLU A 107 -20.12 4.60 -44.07
N ALA A 108 -21.36 5.06 -43.88
CA ALA A 108 -21.72 6.47 -43.72
C ALA A 108 -21.90 6.91 -42.25
N MET A 109 -21.99 5.96 -41.32
CA MET A 109 -22.21 6.23 -39.88
C MET A 109 -21.13 7.14 -39.25
N PRO A 110 -19.82 7.01 -39.57
CA PRO A 110 -18.81 7.91 -39.02
C PRO A 110 -18.93 9.35 -39.53
N LYS A 111 -19.41 9.55 -40.77
CA LYS A 111 -19.53 10.89 -41.39
C LYS A 111 -20.75 11.66 -40.88
N ILE A 112 -21.84 10.96 -40.56
CA ILE A 112 -23.05 11.58 -39.99
C ILE A 112 -22.77 12.05 -38.55
N ILE A 113 -22.00 11.30 -37.77
CA ILE A 113 -21.59 11.68 -36.41
C ILE A 113 -20.73 12.95 -36.42
N VAL A 114 -19.76 13.04 -37.34
CA VAL A 114 -18.92 14.24 -37.48
C VAL A 114 -19.75 15.44 -37.94
N GLY A 115 -20.69 15.25 -38.89
CA GLY A 115 -21.60 16.30 -39.32
C GLY A 115 -22.48 16.84 -38.19
N LEU A 116 -23.07 15.95 -37.38
CA LEU A 116 -23.87 16.34 -36.22
C LEU A 116 -23.04 17.07 -35.15
N PHE A 117 -21.81 16.62 -34.90
CA PHE A 117 -20.90 17.28 -33.95
C PHE A 117 -20.57 18.72 -34.37
N ILE A 118 -20.31 18.94 -35.67
CA ILE A 118 -20.08 20.29 -36.21
C ILE A 118 -21.32 21.17 -36.06
N ILE A 119 -22.52 20.63 -36.31
CA ILE A 119 -23.78 21.38 -36.13
C ILE A 119 -23.99 21.76 -34.66
N VAL A 120 -23.71 20.85 -33.72
CA VAL A 120 -23.79 21.13 -32.28
C VAL A 120 -22.79 22.22 -31.87
N ILE A 121 -21.56 22.19 -32.39
CA ILE A 121 -20.56 23.24 -32.14
C ILE A 121 -21.04 24.59 -32.70
N ILE A 122 -21.61 24.64 -33.89
CA ILE A 122 -22.11 25.89 -34.49
C ILE A 122 -23.26 26.45 -33.66
N VAL A 123 -24.19 25.60 -33.19
CA VAL A 123 -25.27 26.01 -32.28
C VAL A 123 -24.72 26.49 -30.93
N ALA A 124 -23.73 25.80 -30.37
CA ALA A 124 -23.07 26.22 -29.13
C ALA A 124 -22.37 27.58 -29.28
N ILE A 125 -21.65 27.81 -30.39
CA ILE A 125 -21.03 29.11 -30.70
C ILE A 125 -22.10 30.20 -30.88
N TRP A 126 -23.23 29.89 -31.53
CA TRP A 126 -24.33 30.83 -31.70
C TRP A 126 -24.98 31.19 -30.36
N VAL A 127 -25.22 30.20 -29.48
CA VAL A 127 -25.75 30.41 -28.12
C VAL A 127 -24.76 31.17 -27.24
N LEU A 128 -23.47 30.87 -27.31
CA LEU A 128 -22.41 31.60 -26.60
C LEU A 128 -22.18 33.01 -27.16
N GLY A 129 -22.45 33.22 -28.45
CA GLY A 129 -22.43 34.53 -29.10
C GLY A 129 -23.58 35.42 -28.64
N GLN A 130 -24.74 34.84 -28.30
CA GLN A 130 -25.85 35.58 -27.71
C GLN A 130 -25.63 35.93 -26.23
N SER A 131 -24.74 35.22 -25.51
CA SER A 131 -24.41 35.51 -24.11
C SER A 131 -23.27 36.50 -23.90
N LYS A 132 -22.72 37.11 -24.97
CA LYS A 132 -21.74 38.21 -24.90
C LYS A 132 -22.21 39.50 -25.59
N ILE A 133 -23.44 39.94 -25.35
CA ILE A 133 -23.82 41.36 -25.49
C ILE A 133 -24.77 41.75 -24.34
N LYS A 134 -24.21 41.87 -23.14
CA LYS A 134 -24.61 42.77 -22.05
C LYS A 134 -23.72 42.50 -20.84
N SER A 135 -23.46 43.55 -20.07
CA SER A 135 -22.48 43.69 -18.98
C SER A 135 -21.14 44.19 -19.54
N GLY A 136 -20.79 45.48 -19.48
CA GLY A 136 -21.02 46.40 -18.36
C GLY A 136 -19.72 46.43 -17.56
N GLN A 137 -18.97 47.48 -17.80
CA GLN A 137 -17.65 47.81 -17.26
C GLN A 137 -17.68 47.98 -15.74
N ASP A 138 -16.73 47.37 -15.05
CA ASP A 138 -16.21 47.83 -13.75
C ASP A 138 -14.75 47.38 -13.65
N ASP A 139 -13.86 48.37 -13.65
CA ASP A 139 -12.44 48.23 -13.34
C ASP A 139 -12.29 48.06 -11.82
N HIS A 140 -11.78 46.92 -11.37
CA HIS A 140 -11.17 46.80 -10.05
C HIS A 140 -9.83 46.09 -10.18
N ASP A 141 -8.80 46.89 -9.90
CA ASP A 141 -7.38 46.59 -9.86
C ASP A 141 -7.08 45.91 -8.52
N ASP A 142 -6.86 44.59 -8.51
CA ASP A 142 -6.43 43.85 -7.32
C ASP A 142 -5.08 43.17 -7.62
N THR A 143 -4.03 43.92 -7.32
CA THR A 143 -2.66 43.40 -7.16
C THR A 143 -2.59 42.62 -5.84
N PRO A 144 -2.10 41.37 -5.79
CA PRO A 144 -1.92 40.64 -4.53
C PRO A 144 -0.82 41.30 -3.66
N PRO A 145 -0.98 41.38 -2.33
CA PRO A 145 0.04 41.97 -1.47
C PRO A 145 1.27 41.06 -1.37
N GLU A 146 2.42 41.68 -1.63
CA GLU A 146 3.76 41.14 -1.43
C GLU A 146 4.01 41.01 0.09
N MET A 147 4.25 39.78 0.56
CA MET A 147 4.58 39.51 1.96
C MET A 147 6.06 39.86 2.20
N GLU A 148 6.28 41.01 2.84
CA GLU A 148 7.56 41.52 3.31
C GLU A 148 8.02 40.73 4.55
N TYR A 149 9.17 40.05 4.47
CA TYR A 149 9.75 39.30 5.59
C TYR A 149 10.61 40.23 6.46
N ASP A 150 10.11 40.56 7.66
CA ASP A 150 10.89 41.30 8.65
C ASP A 150 11.95 40.38 9.29
N THR A 151 13.21 40.78 9.12
CA THR A 151 14.40 40.08 9.59
C THR A 151 14.90 40.79 10.84
N LYS A 152 14.37 40.47 12.02
CA LYS A 152 14.99 40.87 13.30
C LYS A 152 14.93 39.77 14.34
N ALA A 153 16.04 39.04 14.44
CA ALA A 153 16.40 38.29 15.62
C ALA A 153 16.66 39.26 16.79
N ASN A 154 16.19 38.89 17.99
CA ASN A 154 16.78 39.41 19.21
C ASN A 154 17.01 38.24 20.19
N PRO A 155 18.20 38.19 20.84
CA PRO A 155 18.64 37.07 21.66
C PRO A 155 18.17 37.22 23.10
N ILE A 156 17.94 36.09 23.78
CA ILE A 156 17.87 36.05 25.25
C ILE A 156 19.09 35.26 25.73
N ASP A 157 20.10 36.01 26.18
CA ASP A 157 21.11 35.58 27.14
C ASP A 157 20.82 36.29 28.46
N SER A 158 20.86 35.56 29.56
CA SER A 158 21.22 36.06 30.89
C SER A 158 21.73 34.89 31.72
N GLN A 159 23.05 34.63 31.58
CA GLN A 159 24.03 34.43 32.67
C GLN A 159 23.47 34.65 34.10
N LYS A 160 23.78 33.89 35.15
CA LYS A 160 25.07 33.53 35.82
C LYS A 160 24.63 32.94 37.19
N ASP A 161 25.30 32.07 37.94
CA ASP A 161 26.69 32.05 38.43
C ASP A 161 26.93 30.70 39.17
N LYS A 162 28.12 30.11 38.91
CA LYS A 162 29.16 29.64 39.86
C LYS A 162 28.96 28.58 40.96
N GLU A 163 29.87 27.59 40.87
CA GLU A 163 30.77 27.01 41.91
C GLU A 163 30.14 26.33 43.15
N ASN A 164 30.67 25.26 43.77
CA ASN A 164 32.01 24.73 43.80
C ASN A 164 32.03 23.25 44.26
N GLU A 165 33.22 22.68 44.11
CA GLU A 165 33.79 21.40 44.51
C GLU A 165 33.57 20.89 45.97
N ASP A 166 33.45 19.56 46.09
CA ASP A 166 34.26 18.67 46.98
C ASP A 166 33.74 18.18 48.38
N LYS A 167 34.14 16.92 48.67
CA LYS A 167 34.29 16.17 49.96
C LYS A 167 33.16 15.32 50.58
N LYS A 168 33.22 14.01 50.27
CA LYS A 168 33.65 12.86 51.13
C LYS A 168 33.36 12.89 52.66
N ALA A 169 32.61 11.87 53.13
CA ALA A 169 32.84 10.97 54.30
C ALA A 169 31.51 10.27 54.65
N GLN A 170 31.31 8.96 54.45
CA GLN A 170 31.79 7.81 55.24
C GLN A 170 31.43 7.86 56.73
N THR A 171 30.54 6.95 57.18
CA THR A 171 30.65 6.00 58.32
C THR A 171 29.25 5.47 58.66
N THR A 172 28.92 4.20 58.36
CA THR A 172 29.16 2.94 59.12
C THR A 172 28.33 2.73 60.38
N GLY A 173 27.71 1.54 60.44
CA GLY A 173 26.98 0.93 61.54
C GLY A 173 25.86 0.04 60.97
N LYS A 174 26.10 -1.18 60.44
CA LYS A 174 26.51 -2.42 61.15
C LYS A 174 25.57 -2.66 62.36
N GLN A 175 24.93 -3.81 62.56
CA GLN A 175 25.17 -5.16 62.05
C GLN A 175 24.04 -6.06 62.60
N ASP A 176 23.71 -7.14 61.87
CA ASP A 176 23.45 -8.51 62.36
C ASP A 176 22.36 -8.79 63.41
N SER A 177 21.66 -9.92 63.43
CA SER A 177 21.68 -11.13 62.58
C SER A 177 20.64 -12.13 63.13
N THR A 178 20.31 -13.14 62.30
CA THR A 178 20.03 -14.56 62.65
C THR A 178 18.80 -14.85 63.53
N ASP A 179 18.09 -15.97 63.44
CA ASP A 179 17.91 -17.10 62.51
C ASP A 179 16.81 -17.98 63.15
N SER A 180 16.26 -18.93 62.39
CA SER A 180 15.58 -20.17 62.80
C SER A 180 14.06 -20.20 63.08
N LYS A 181 13.38 -20.82 62.10
CA LYS A 181 12.53 -22.04 62.15
C LYS A 181 11.12 -22.06 62.78
N ASP A 182 10.19 -22.40 61.89
CA ASP A 182 9.22 -23.52 61.92
C ASP A 182 7.92 -23.39 62.73
N SER A 183 6.80 -23.24 62.02
CA SER A 183 5.66 -24.19 62.05
C SER A 183 4.45 -23.66 61.28
N ALA A 184 3.82 -24.59 60.56
CA ALA A 184 2.64 -24.43 59.73
C ALA A 184 1.38 -23.92 60.45
N LYS A 185 0.55 -23.15 59.73
CA LYS A 185 -0.91 -23.26 59.82
C LYS A 185 -1.58 -22.80 58.54
N GLU A 186 -2.61 -23.56 58.18
CA GLU A 186 -3.37 -23.59 56.94
C GLU A 186 -4.14 -22.30 56.60
N THR A 187 -4.38 -22.18 55.30
CA THR A 187 -5.16 -21.25 54.46
C THR A 187 -6.55 -20.88 55.00
N PRO A 188 -7.16 -19.77 54.54
CA PRO A 188 -7.91 -19.83 53.27
C PRO A 188 -7.78 -18.61 52.34
N ASP A 189 -7.64 -18.93 51.05
CA ASP A 189 -8.15 -18.21 49.88
C ASP A 189 -8.23 -16.68 49.96
N GLU A 190 -7.18 -16.02 49.48
CA GLU A 190 -7.34 -14.76 48.75
C GLU A 190 -6.80 -14.99 47.35
N LYS A 191 -7.73 -15.17 46.40
CA LYS A 191 -7.43 -15.19 44.97
C LYS A 191 -6.79 -13.85 44.61
N GLN A 192 -5.47 -13.84 44.63
CA GLN A 192 -4.68 -12.84 43.97
C GLN A 192 -4.99 -13.00 42.47
N ALA A 193 -5.83 -12.10 41.95
CA ALA A 193 -5.99 -11.94 40.52
C ALA A 193 -4.61 -11.60 39.98
N GLU A 194 -3.98 -12.56 39.29
CA GLU A 194 -2.85 -12.29 38.43
C GLU A 194 -3.31 -11.22 37.43
N GLU A 195 -2.82 -10.01 37.62
CA GLU A 195 -2.98 -8.93 36.66
C GLU A 195 -2.23 -9.37 35.41
N VAL A 196 -2.96 -9.94 34.45
CA VAL A 196 -2.40 -10.49 33.20
C VAL A 196 -1.78 -9.33 32.43
N LYS A 197 -0.49 -9.11 32.65
CA LYS A 197 0.27 -8.06 31.97
C LYS A 197 0.57 -8.58 30.58
N GLN A 198 -0.13 -8.04 29.59
CA GLN A 198 0.10 -8.33 28.18
C GLN A 198 1.59 -8.24 27.83
N THR A 199 2.00 -9.02 26.84
CA THR A 199 3.37 -8.99 26.31
C THR A 199 3.36 -8.80 24.81
N ILE A 200 4.16 -7.85 24.32
CA ILE A 200 4.37 -7.58 22.90
C ILE A 200 5.83 -7.93 22.55
N SER A 201 6.05 -8.73 21.51
CA SER A 201 7.42 -9.10 21.08
C SER A 201 8.20 -7.89 20.51
N ALA A 202 9.53 -8.00 20.39
CA ALA A 202 10.40 -6.90 19.93
C ALA A 202 10.27 -6.51 18.44
N GLY A 203 9.31 -7.11 17.71
CA GLY A 203 9.13 -6.90 16.27
C GLY A 203 10.19 -7.62 15.43
N THR A 204 9.76 -8.46 14.51
CA THR A 204 10.61 -9.16 13.55
C THR A 204 10.42 -8.54 12.17
N ILE A 205 11.49 -8.02 11.58
CA ILE A 205 11.47 -7.49 10.21
C ILE A 205 11.32 -8.66 9.24
N GLU A 206 10.31 -8.59 8.38
CA GLU A 206 10.06 -9.61 7.37
C GLU A 206 11.00 -9.47 6.17
N ALA A 207 11.06 -10.50 5.33
CA ALA A 207 11.93 -10.52 4.16
C ALA A 207 11.65 -9.41 3.14
N ASP A 208 10.48 -8.78 3.19
CA ASP A 208 10.13 -7.63 2.35
C ASP A 208 10.74 -6.30 2.82
N GLY A 209 11.37 -6.27 4.01
CA GLY A 209 11.99 -5.09 4.61
C GLY A 209 11.03 -3.96 5.01
N ALA A 210 9.77 -4.03 4.60
CA ALA A 210 8.76 -3.00 4.86
C ALA A 210 7.76 -3.43 5.94
N THR A 211 7.64 -4.74 6.19
CA THR A 211 6.72 -5.31 7.16
C THR A 211 7.47 -5.73 8.41
N THR A 212 6.93 -5.36 9.57
CA THR A 212 7.41 -5.83 10.87
C THR A 212 6.28 -6.57 11.58
N SER A 213 6.56 -7.81 11.98
CA SER A 213 5.62 -8.68 12.68
C SER A 213 5.87 -8.69 14.19
N TYR A 214 4.81 -8.49 14.96
CA TYR A 214 4.77 -8.56 16.42
C TYR A 214 3.81 -9.67 16.85
N THR A 215 4.05 -10.21 18.04
CA THR A 215 3.15 -11.18 18.66
C THR A 215 2.64 -10.59 19.96
N LEU A 216 1.32 -10.59 20.13
CA LEU A 216 0.62 -10.18 21.35
C LEU A 216 0.12 -11.43 22.09
N THR A 217 0.49 -11.57 23.36
CA THR A 217 0.08 -12.65 24.28
C THR A 217 -0.30 -12.08 25.66
N GLY A 218 -0.89 -12.87 26.54
CA GLY A 218 -1.28 -12.44 27.87
C GLY A 218 -2.42 -11.41 27.89
N THR A 219 -3.36 -11.49 26.92
CA THR A 219 -4.55 -10.64 26.90
C THR A 219 -5.66 -11.26 26.05
N ASP A 220 -6.90 -10.89 26.35
CA ASP A 220 -8.10 -11.32 25.61
C ASP A 220 -8.57 -10.29 24.58
N SER A 221 -7.89 -9.14 24.50
CA SER A 221 -8.26 -8.03 23.63
C SER A 221 -7.12 -7.58 22.73
N LEU A 222 -7.48 -7.10 21.54
CA LEU A 222 -6.57 -6.41 20.63
C LEU A 222 -7.23 -5.09 20.21
N LYS A 223 -6.98 -4.03 20.98
CA LYS A 223 -7.38 -2.66 20.67
C LYS A 223 -6.20 -1.90 20.12
N ILE A 224 -6.37 -1.36 18.93
CA ILE A 224 -5.36 -0.58 18.22
C ILE A 224 -5.77 0.89 18.29
N ARG A 225 -4.86 1.74 18.77
CA ARG A 225 -5.04 3.19 18.77
C ARG A 225 -3.85 3.85 18.10
N ILE A 226 -4.09 4.74 17.15
CA ILE A 226 -3.05 5.40 16.37
C ILE A 226 -3.20 6.90 16.55
N GLU A 227 -2.24 7.54 17.20
CA GLU A 227 -2.18 9.00 17.34
C GLU A 227 -1.34 9.61 16.22
N VAL A 228 -1.88 10.61 15.54
CA VAL A 228 -1.25 11.24 14.38
C VAL A 228 -0.69 12.61 14.71
N SER A 229 0.59 12.83 14.42
CA SER A 229 1.29 14.13 14.62
C SER A 229 1.51 14.91 13.32
N GLY A 230 1.19 14.32 12.16
CA GLY A 230 1.33 14.95 10.85
C GLY A 230 0.72 14.09 9.73
N PRO A 231 0.70 14.57 8.48
CA PRO A 231 0.04 13.88 7.38
C PRO A 231 0.56 12.45 7.17
N THR A 232 -0.32 11.46 7.32
CA THR A 232 0.02 10.04 7.14
C THR A 232 -1.17 9.22 6.67
N PHE A 233 -0.96 8.35 5.68
CA PHE A 233 -1.98 7.39 5.27
C PHE A 233 -2.08 6.27 6.30
N ILE A 234 -3.30 5.93 6.73
CA ILE A 234 -3.55 4.82 7.66
C ILE A 234 -4.55 3.86 7.01
N GLY A 235 -4.20 2.58 6.99
CA GLY A 235 -5.09 1.48 6.64
C GLY A 235 -4.92 0.31 7.60
N ILE A 236 -5.98 -0.47 7.81
CA ILE A 236 -5.94 -1.68 8.63
C ILE A 236 -6.61 -2.80 7.85
N ARG A 237 -5.89 -3.92 7.72
CA ARG A 237 -6.36 -5.12 7.02
C ARG A 237 -6.39 -6.34 7.92
N ASN A 238 -7.35 -7.22 7.67
CA ASN A 238 -7.41 -8.55 8.28
C ASN A 238 -6.50 -9.56 7.54
N GLN A 239 -6.50 -10.81 8.01
CA GLN A 239 -5.69 -11.90 7.43
C GLN A 239 -6.08 -12.22 5.98
N GLN A 240 -7.32 -11.93 5.59
CA GLN A 240 -7.83 -12.08 4.21
C GLN A 240 -7.44 -10.90 3.31
N GLN A 241 -6.62 -9.98 3.79
CA GLN A 241 -6.22 -8.73 3.12
C GLN A 241 -7.38 -7.78 2.81
N GLN A 242 -8.51 -7.94 3.48
CA GLN A 242 -9.64 -7.02 3.36
C GLN A 242 -9.39 -5.82 4.25
N GLU A 243 -9.67 -4.63 3.72
CA GLU A 243 -9.64 -3.38 4.48
C GLU A 243 -10.79 -3.40 5.50
N VAL A 244 -10.45 -3.31 6.78
CA VAL A 244 -11.41 -3.35 7.89
C VAL A 244 -11.58 -2.00 8.58
N LEU A 245 -10.69 -1.04 8.27
CA LEU A 245 -10.83 0.34 8.72
C LEU A 245 -11.86 1.08 7.87
N THR A 246 -12.89 1.66 8.50
CA THR A 246 -13.98 2.37 7.82
C THR A 246 -13.49 3.56 6.99
N GLU A 247 -12.57 4.35 7.52
CA GLU A 247 -12.02 5.54 6.85
C GLU A 247 -10.56 5.33 6.47
N THR A 248 -10.31 4.54 5.43
CA THR A 248 -8.94 4.38 4.92
C THR A 248 -8.53 5.58 4.07
N ARG A 249 -7.76 6.50 4.66
CA ARG A 249 -7.37 7.78 4.05
C ARG A 249 -6.07 8.34 4.65
N VAL A 250 -5.70 9.55 4.20
CA VAL A 250 -4.69 10.36 4.89
C VAL A 250 -5.33 11.05 6.10
N TYR A 251 -4.67 10.90 7.24
CA TYR A 251 -4.98 11.56 8.49
C TYR A 251 -3.96 12.67 8.76
N ASN A 252 -4.40 13.72 9.45
CA ASN A 252 -3.64 14.92 9.77
C ASN A 252 -3.34 15.00 11.27
N ALA A 253 -2.49 15.96 11.64
CA ALA A 253 -2.08 16.16 13.03
C ALA A 253 -3.28 16.35 13.97
N GLY A 254 -3.29 15.63 15.08
CA GLY A 254 -4.34 15.65 16.09
C GLY A 254 -5.47 14.65 15.87
N GLU A 255 -5.56 14.00 14.71
CA GLU A 255 -6.51 12.91 14.49
C GLU A 255 -6.05 11.63 15.22
N VAL A 256 -7.03 10.86 15.71
CA VAL A 256 -6.80 9.57 16.38
C VAL A 256 -7.64 8.51 15.70
N VAL A 257 -7.03 7.37 15.39
CA VAL A 257 -7.71 6.19 14.86
C VAL A 257 -7.81 5.15 15.95
N GLU A 258 -9.02 4.69 16.25
CA GLU A 258 -9.26 3.58 17.17
C GLU A 258 -9.91 2.42 16.41
N PHE A 259 -9.40 1.21 16.63
CA PHE A 259 -9.90 0.00 15.99
C PHE A 259 -9.85 -1.18 16.95
N ASP A 260 -11.00 -1.81 17.18
CA ASP A 260 -11.10 -3.03 17.97
C ASP A 260 -10.95 -4.26 17.07
N ALA A 261 -9.76 -4.85 17.10
CA ALA A 261 -9.42 -6.06 16.39
C ALA A 261 -9.54 -7.30 17.30
N THR A 262 -10.17 -7.24 18.47
CA THR A 262 -10.28 -8.37 19.41
C THR A 262 -10.95 -9.60 18.81
N SER A 263 -11.88 -9.39 17.87
CA SER A 263 -12.52 -10.49 17.12
C SER A 263 -11.61 -11.13 16.06
N GLN A 264 -10.44 -10.52 15.80
CA GLN A 264 -9.48 -10.92 14.80
C GLN A 264 -8.20 -11.40 15.49
N ASN A 265 -7.64 -12.52 15.04
CA ASN A 265 -6.34 -12.98 15.53
C ASN A 265 -5.17 -12.27 14.81
N TYR A 266 -5.48 -11.30 13.95
CA TYR A 266 -4.54 -10.68 13.03
C TYR A 266 -4.98 -9.26 12.67
N ALA A 267 -4.05 -8.31 12.74
CA ALA A 267 -4.23 -6.98 12.19
C ALA A 267 -2.96 -6.52 11.47
N ARG A 268 -3.08 -6.12 10.20
CA ARG A 268 -2.01 -5.46 9.44
C ARG A 268 -2.32 -3.98 9.31
N ILE A 269 -1.58 -3.16 10.04
CA ILE A 269 -1.64 -1.71 9.98
C ILE A 269 -0.65 -1.23 8.92
N ARG A 270 -1.08 -0.37 8.00
CA ARG A 270 -0.20 0.30 7.04
C ARG A 270 -0.10 1.77 7.41
N LEU A 271 1.12 2.25 7.59
CA LEU A 271 1.43 3.65 7.82
C LEU A 271 2.19 4.20 6.61
N GLY A 272 1.64 5.23 5.97
CA GLY A 272 2.31 5.92 4.86
C GLY A 272 3.51 6.76 5.33
N ASN A 273 3.40 7.37 6.51
CA ASN A 273 4.50 8.02 7.21
C ASN A 273 4.45 7.66 8.69
N SER A 274 5.30 6.72 9.09
CA SER A 274 5.39 6.19 10.46
C SER A 274 5.99 7.18 11.45
N THR A 275 6.82 8.12 10.98
CA THR A 275 7.41 9.17 11.84
C THR A 275 6.36 10.15 12.35
N GLN A 276 5.17 10.14 11.73
CA GLN A 276 4.03 10.99 12.04
C GLN A 276 2.89 10.24 12.73
N ALA A 277 3.11 8.99 13.15
CA ALA A 277 2.12 8.18 13.84
C ALA A 277 2.74 7.42 15.00
N LYS A 278 2.02 7.36 16.12
CA LYS A 278 2.33 6.47 17.25
C LYS A 278 1.25 5.41 17.35
N VAL A 279 1.63 4.14 17.32
CA VAL A 279 0.69 3.02 17.45
C VAL A 279 0.71 2.54 18.90
N TYR A 280 -0.48 2.37 19.47
CA TYR A 280 -0.71 1.81 20.80
C TYR A 280 -1.52 0.51 20.66
N ILE A 281 -1.12 -0.52 21.41
CA ILE A 281 -1.80 -1.81 21.50
C ILE A 281 -2.28 -1.97 22.93
N ASN A 282 -3.60 -1.98 23.14
CA ASN A 282 -4.24 -1.95 24.46
C ASN A 282 -3.58 -0.90 25.38
N ASP A 283 -3.47 0.33 24.88
CA ASP A 283 -2.88 1.49 25.56
C ASP A 283 -1.37 1.45 25.82
N GLU A 284 -0.67 0.38 25.42
CA GLU A 284 0.79 0.30 25.45
C GLU A 284 1.40 0.78 24.14
N LEU A 285 2.35 1.71 24.21
CA LEU A 285 3.03 2.25 23.04
C LEU A 285 3.88 1.16 22.36
N LEU A 286 3.59 0.88 21.10
CA LEU A 286 4.37 -0.03 20.28
C LEU A 286 5.72 0.60 19.93
N THR A 287 6.81 -0.08 20.27
CA THR A 287 8.15 0.31 19.83
C THR A 287 8.43 -0.24 18.42
N TYR A 288 8.68 0.65 17.45
CA TYR A 288 8.98 0.23 16.09
C TYR A 288 10.35 -0.45 16.01
N ALA A 289 10.40 -1.68 15.46
CA ALA A 289 11.65 -2.40 15.23
C ALA A 289 12.56 -1.76 14.17
N GLN A 290 12.00 -0.87 13.34
CA GLN A 290 12.73 -0.16 12.29
C GLN A 290 12.23 1.27 12.12
N GLN A 291 13.11 2.13 11.61
CA GLN A 291 12.88 3.56 11.42
C GLN A 291 12.81 3.89 9.92
N ILE A 292 11.73 3.45 9.27
CA ILE A 292 11.47 3.73 7.85
C ILE A 292 10.17 4.52 7.70
N VAL A 293 10.08 5.38 6.68
CA VAL A 293 8.94 6.26 6.47
C VAL A 293 7.65 5.47 6.24
N THR A 294 7.61 4.61 5.24
CA THR A 294 6.45 3.75 4.98
C THR A 294 6.71 2.38 5.58
N GLN A 295 5.83 1.91 6.48
CA GLN A 295 5.92 0.54 7.00
C GLN A 295 4.57 -0.11 7.20
N ASN A 296 4.58 -1.44 7.16
CA ASN A 296 3.46 -2.27 7.59
C ASN A 296 3.80 -2.88 8.95
N ILE A 297 2.85 -2.81 9.88
CA ILE A 297 2.94 -3.39 11.21
C ILE A 297 1.91 -4.51 11.26
N VAL A 298 2.38 -5.73 11.48
CA VAL A 298 1.52 -6.91 11.62
C VAL A 298 1.49 -7.29 13.10
N ILE A 299 0.30 -7.37 13.67
CA ILE A 299 0.09 -7.89 15.02
C ILE A 299 -0.59 -9.25 14.90
N ASN A 300 0.13 -10.30 15.29
CA ASN A 300 -0.41 -11.63 15.48
C ASN A 300 -0.92 -11.73 16.91
N PHE A 301 -2.23 -11.90 17.07
CA PHE A 301 -2.88 -11.96 18.38
C PHE A 301 -3.21 -13.40 18.74
N ASN A 302 -2.49 -13.90 19.75
CA ASN A 302 -2.72 -15.22 20.31
C ASN A 302 -3.54 -15.04 21.58
N LYS A 303 -4.85 -15.25 21.44
CA LYS A 303 -5.77 -15.26 22.57
C LYS A 303 -5.44 -16.44 23.48
N GLU A 304 -5.28 -16.17 24.78
CA GLU A 304 -5.05 -17.20 25.81
C GLU A 304 -6.35 -17.84 26.29
#